data_AF-A0A3R9X8W5-F1
#
_entry.id   AF-A0A3R9X8W5-F1
#
_cell.length_a   1.000
_cell.length_b   1.000
_cell.length_c   1.000
_cell.angle_alpha   90.00
_cell.angle_beta   90.00
_cell.angle_gamma   90.00
#
_symmetry.space_group_name_H-M   'P 1'
#
loop_
_entity.id
_entity.type
_entity.pdbx_description
1 polymer ?
#
loop_
_entity_poly.entity_id
_entity_poly.type
_entity_poly.pdbx_seq_one_letter_code
_entity_poly.pdbx_strand_id
1 'polypeptide(L)'
;MPHAVLRLAAATAFLLSAAVTPSAAAAAAPAADGDTNAPCGPVVEYRAWDWWRTTTNTEIARTVAATASSERWQWREDVNTLWRGDTRENVEEIFRTGFTPRGDQLIPLAEYIVKGGGQQSAHLSTSCDQSVAKRFATYGAEKTGWVYEIYAPGGIDVNATAQLNNYQSPYLWNKEIDFPGGVRGNYIKGACKYRLTGTDPVTNEKTWQQLGCKDNADFAPYKTAPTAYKLAS
;
A
#
# COMPACT_ATOMS: atom_id res chain seq x y z
N MET A 1 -89.96 -8.81 13.49
CA MET A 1 -89.47 -7.48 13.92
C MET A 1 -88.80 -7.67 15.28
N PRO A 2 -87.79 -6.90 15.68
CA PRO A 2 -86.44 -6.69 15.13
C PRO A 2 -85.31 -7.26 16.05
N HIS A 3 -84.10 -7.35 15.49
CA HIS A 3 -82.75 -7.17 16.08
C HIS A 3 -82.40 -7.61 17.53
N ALA A 4 -81.36 -8.45 17.66
CA ALA A 4 -80.17 -8.08 18.44
C ALA A 4 -78.96 -8.96 18.08
N VAL A 5 -77.85 -8.27 17.81
CA VAL A 5 -76.53 -8.75 17.40
C VAL A 5 -75.68 -8.98 18.64
N LEU A 6 -74.84 -10.03 18.65
CA LEU A 6 -73.59 -9.99 19.40
C LEU A 6 -72.50 -10.76 18.63
N ARG A 7 -71.56 -10.01 18.04
CA ARG A 7 -70.33 -10.52 17.43
C ARG A 7 -69.24 -10.49 18.51
N LEU A 8 -68.70 -11.65 18.89
CA LEU A 8 -67.43 -11.72 19.60
C LEU A 8 -66.28 -11.69 18.59
N ALA A 9 -65.43 -10.67 18.67
CA ALA A 9 -64.17 -10.60 17.95
C ALA A 9 -63.08 -11.31 18.77
N ALA A 10 -62.46 -12.34 18.20
CA ALA A 10 -61.27 -12.98 18.75
C ALA A 10 -60.02 -12.22 18.24
N ALA A 11 -59.22 -11.70 19.17
CA ALA A 11 -57.95 -11.05 18.87
C ALA A 11 -56.84 -12.10 18.75
N THR A 12 -56.26 -12.23 17.56
CA THR A 12 -55.05 -13.03 17.30
C THR A 12 -53.80 -12.17 17.53
N ALA A 13 -53.03 -12.50 18.57
CA ALA A 13 -51.72 -11.91 18.82
C ALA A 13 -50.67 -12.60 17.94
N PHE A 14 -50.10 -11.87 16.97
CA PHE A 14 -48.91 -12.29 16.23
C PHE A 14 -47.66 -11.88 17.02
N LEU A 15 -46.90 -12.87 17.51
CA LEU A 15 -45.55 -12.68 18.05
C LEU A 15 -44.56 -12.62 16.88
N LEU A 16 -43.96 -11.45 16.63
CA LEU A 16 -42.82 -11.32 15.72
C LEU A 16 -41.52 -11.67 16.46
N SER A 17 -40.94 -12.82 16.11
CA SER A 17 -39.57 -13.18 16.48
C SER A 17 -38.60 -12.45 15.55
N ALA A 18 -37.94 -11.39 16.04
CA ALA A 18 -36.85 -10.74 15.33
C ALA A 18 -35.57 -11.58 15.46
N ALA A 19 -35.21 -12.31 14.41
CA ALA A 19 -33.92 -12.95 14.29
C ALA A 19 -32.86 -11.87 13.96
N VAL A 20 -32.00 -11.57 14.93
CA VAL A 20 -30.83 -10.71 14.72
C VAL A 20 -29.75 -11.54 14.02
N THR A 21 -29.56 -11.34 12.72
CA THR A 21 -28.41 -11.89 12.01
C THR A 21 -27.18 -11.01 12.26
N PRO A 22 -26.00 -11.58 12.57
CA PRO A 22 -24.78 -10.79 12.63
C PRO A 22 -24.44 -10.30 11.22
N SER A 23 -24.32 -8.98 11.06
CA SER A 23 -23.79 -8.36 9.85
C SER A 23 -22.31 -8.74 9.75
N ALA A 24 -22.01 -9.72 8.90
CA ALA A 24 -20.65 -9.95 8.45
C ALA A 24 -20.19 -8.68 7.72
N ALA A 25 -19.21 -7.98 8.29
CA ALA A 25 -18.50 -6.93 7.60
C ALA A 25 -18.00 -7.52 6.27
N ALA A 26 -18.59 -7.05 5.17
CA ALA A 26 -18.15 -7.41 3.84
C ALA A 26 -16.70 -6.95 3.71
N ALA A 27 -15.76 -7.89 3.70
CA ALA A 27 -14.45 -7.65 3.15
C ALA A 27 -14.68 -7.14 1.73
N ALA A 28 -14.29 -5.89 1.47
CA ALA A 28 -14.41 -5.30 0.15
C ALA A 28 -13.70 -6.21 -0.87
N ALA A 29 -14.48 -6.75 -1.81
CA ALA A 29 -13.96 -7.43 -2.97
C ALA A 29 -13.05 -6.48 -3.76
N PRO A 30 -11.99 -6.96 -4.44
CA PRO A 30 -11.15 -6.11 -5.25
C PRO A 30 -11.99 -5.49 -6.38
N ALA A 31 -11.83 -4.19 -6.60
CA ALA A 31 -12.46 -3.50 -7.72
C ALA A 31 -11.99 -4.13 -9.04
N ALA A 32 -12.93 -4.60 -9.86
CA ALA A 32 -12.67 -5.05 -11.22
C ALA A 32 -12.63 -3.85 -12.18
N ASP A 33 -11.62 -3.84 -13.07
CA ASP A 33 -11.43 -3.04 -14.28
C ASP A 33 -11.63 -1.51 -14.18
N GLY A 34 -10.90 -0.89 -13.26
CA GLY A 34 -10.56 0.54 -13.36
C GLY A 34 -9.39 0.76 -14.34
N ASP A 35 -9.22 2.00 -14.82
CA ASP A 35 -8.01 2.42 -15.55
C ASP A 35 -6.75 1.97 -14.79
N THR A 36 -6.01 1.03 -15.39
CA THR A 36 -4.78 0.46 -14.81
C THR A 36 -3.70 1.51 -14.59
N ASN A 37 -3.83 2.69 -15.19
CA ASN A 37 -2.92 3.82 -15.05
C ASN A 37 -3.47 4.95 -14.15
N ALA A 38 -4.67 4.82 -13.58
CA ALA A 38 -5.17 5.79 -12.61
C ALA A 38 -4.26 5.92 -11.37
N PRO A 39 -4.19 7.10 -10.73
CA PRO A 39 -3.59 7.28 -9.40
C PRO A 39 -4.14 6.30 -8.36
N CYS A 40 -3.34 6.05 -7.31
CA CYS A 40 -3.68 5.15 -6.22
C CYS A 40 -4.62 5.77 -5.16
N GLY A 41 -4.70 7.11 -5.11
CA GLY A 41 -5.47 7.80 -4.08
C GLY A 41 -5.37 9.32 -4.16
N PRO A 42 -5.89 10.04 -3.14
CA PRO A 42 -5.73 11.49 -3.05
C PRO A 42 -4.26 11.88 -2.88
N VAL A 43 -3.90 12.98 -3.54
CA VAL A 43 -2.55 13.54 -3.53
C VAL A 43 -2.56 15.02 -3.18
N VAL A 44 -1.43 15.47 -2.66
CA VAL A 44 -1.14 16.85 -2.27
C VAL A 44 0.28 17.20 -2.72
N GLU A 45 0.68 18.46 -2.55
CA GLU A 45 2.08 18.83 -2.67
C GLU A 45 2.93 18.14 -1.58
N TYR A 46 4.22 17.97 -1.87
CA TYR A 46 5.18 17.32 -0.98
C TYR A 46 5.14 17.81 0.47
N ARG A 47 5.09 16.86 1.39
CA ARG A 47 5.08 17.08 2.84
C ARG A 47 6.37 16.55 3.46
N ALA A 48 7.28 17.46 3.81
CA ALA A 48 8.56 17.08 4.42
C ALA A 48 8.42 16.25 5.70
N TRP A 49 7.37 16.49 6.50
CA TRP A 49 7.13 15.77 7.74
C TRP A 49 6.77 14.29 7.54
N ASP A 50 6.14 13.94 6.41
CA ASP A 50 5.87 12.55 6.03
C ASP A 50 7.18 11.85 5.72
N TRP A 51 7.98 12.48 4.84
CA TRP A 51 9.27 11.98 4.41
C TRP A 51 10.23 11.76 5.57
N TRP A 52 10.38 12.74 6.47
CA TRP A 52 11.27 12.63 7.63
C TRP A 52 10.92 11.48 8.58
N ARG A 53 9.63 11.10 8.64
CA ARG A 53 9.17 10.00 9.47
C ARG A 53 9.39 8.65 8.82
N THR A 54 9.25 8.54 7.50
CA THR A 54 9.35 7.28 6.78
C THR A 54 10.75 6.94 6.31
N THR A 55 11.59 7.92 5.99
CA THR A 55 12.90 7.69 5.35
C THR A 55 13.89 6.93 6.25
N THR A 56 14.68 6.07 5.60
CA THR A 56 15.88 5.45 6.20
C THR A 56 17.16 6.19 5.85
N ASN A 57 17.12 7.13 4.90
CA ASN A 57 18.25 7.92 4.46
C ASN A 57 17.94 9.41 4.63
N THR A 58 18.42 10.01 5.71
CA THR A 58 18.19 11.42 6.03
C THR A 58 19.13 12.37 5.30
N GLU A 59 20.26 11.88 4.79
CA GLU A 59 21.31 12.70 4.17
C GLU A 59 20.82 13.36 2.86
N ILE A 60 19.84 12.76 2.19
CA ILE A 60 19.28 13.26 0.93
C ILE A 60 18.16 14.29 1.12
N ALA A 61 17.87 14.74 2.35
CA ALA A 61 16.72 15.59 2.65
C ALA A 61 16.63 16.86 1.79
N ARG A 62 17.76 17.54 1.57
CA ARG A 62 17.80 18.76 0.75
C ARG A 62 17.50 18.46 -0.71
N THR A 63 18.07 17.38 -1.24
CA THR A 63 17.85 16.93 -2.62
C THR A 63 16.40 16.55 -2.83
N VAL A 64 15.81 15.77 -1.91
CA VAL A 64 14.39 15.39 -1.94
C VAL A 64 13.50 16.62 -1.97
N ALA A 65 13.69 17.59 -1.08
CA ALA A 65 12.86 18.79 -1.04
C ALA A 65 12.96 19.64 -2.31
N ALA A 66 14.18 19.81 -2.85
CA ALA A 66 14.41 20.54 -4.09
C ALA A 66 13.76 19.83 -5.30
N THR A 67 13.97 18.52 -5.45
CA THR A 67 13.42 17.73 -6.55
C THR A 67 11.90 17.63 -6.47
N ALA A 68 11.34 17.47 -5.27
CA ALA A 68 9.89 17.43 -5.08
C ALA A 68 9.19 18.69 -5.61
N SER A 69 9.82 19.85 -5.39
CA SER A 69 9.33 21.12 -5.93
C SER A 69 9.52 21.20 -7.45
N SER A 70 10.71 20.87 -7.96
CA SER A 70 11.02 21.01 -9.39
C SER A 70 10.22 20.04 -10.28
N GLU A 71 9.99 18.82 -9.80
CA GLU A 71 9.24 17.77 -10.50
C GLU A 71 7.75 17.74 -10.12
N ARG A 72 7.30 18.69 -9.27
CA ARG A 72 5.90 18.83 -8.87
C ARG A 72 5.29 17.51 -8.39
N TRP A 73 6.04 16.79 -7.55
CA TRP A 73 5.64 15.47 -7.09
C TRP A 73 4.26 15.50 -6.45
N GLN A 74 3.42 14.57 -6.88
CA GLN A 74 2.10 14.34 -6.30
C GLN A 74 2.27 13.38 -5.14
N TRP A 75 2.26 13.94 -3.93
CA TRP A 75 2.53 13.23 -2.69
C TRP A 75 1.25 12.66 -2.13
N ARG A 76 1.22 11.36 -1.88
CA ARG A 76 0.05 10.67 -1.37
C ARG A 76 -0.34 11.18 0.02
N GLU A 77 -1.63 11.39 0.24
CA GLU A 77 -2.16 11.90 1.52
C GLU A 77 -2.70 10.81 2.45
N ASP A 78 -3.19 9.70 1.90
CA ASP A 78 -3.74 8.61 2.69
C ASP A 78 -2.68 7.71 3.34
N VAL A 79 -3.15 6.77 4.16
CA VAL A 79 -2.35 5.72 4.80
C VAL A 79 -2.85 4.31 4.45
N ASN A 80 -3.52 4.17 3.31
CA ASN A 80 -3.93 2.88 2.76
C ASN A 80 -2.74 1.92 2.63
N THR A 81 -3.03 0.62 2.68
CA THR A 81 -2.01 -0.40 2.60
C THR A 81 -1.27 -0.35 1.27
N LEU A 82 0.06 -0.35 1.34
CA LEU A 82 0.95 -0.53 0.20
C LEU A 82 1.63 -1.89 0.28
N TRP A 83 2.11 -2.34 -0.87
CA TRP A 83 2.69 -3.65 -1.05
C TRP A 83 4.05 -3.54 -1.74
N ARG A 84 5.03 -4.31 -1.26
CA ARG A 84 6.31 -4.43 -1.95
C ARG A 84 6.66 -5.88 -2.18
N GLY A 85 6.94 -6.23 -3.43
CA GLY A 85 7.55 -7.52 -3.77
C GLY A 85 9.07 -7.44 -3.62
N ASP A 86 9.67 -8.40 -2.93
CA ASP A 86 11.11 -8.48 -2.75
C ASP A 86 11.58 -9.94 -2.74
N THR A 87 12.71 -10.22 -3.37
CA THR A 87 13.28 -11.58 -3.47
C THR A 87 14.26 -11.89 -2.34
N ARG A 88 14.61 -10.90 -1.51
CA ARG A 88 15.51 -11.11 -0.38
C ARG A 88 14.86 -11.98 0.69
N GLU A 89 15.63 -12.89 1.25
CA GLU A 89 15.19 -13.85 2.27
C GLU A 89 15.40 -13.34 3.71
N ASN A 90 16.06 -12.20 3.90
CA ASN A 90 16.37 -11.59 5.22
C ASN A 90 15.20 -10.76 5.78
N VAL A 91 13.99 -11.34 5.82
CA VAL A 91 12.74 -10.66 6.21
C VAL A 91 12.85 -9.99 7.59
N GLU A 92 13.38 -10.70 8.59
CA GLU A 92 13.54 -10.20 9.95
C GLU A 92 14.50 -9.01 10.03
N GLU A 93 15.54 -9.00 9.18
CA GLU A 93 16.44 -7.85 9.09
C GLU A 93 15.72 -6.64 8.49
N ILE A 94 14.95 -6.85 7.41
CA ILE A 94 14.15 -5.81 6.76
C ILE A 94 13.09 -5.24 7.73
N PHE A 95 12.49 -6.06 8.58
CA PHE A 95 11.57 -5.58 9.62
C PHE A 95 12.26 -4.64 10.62
N ARG A 96 13.53 -4.89 10.94
CA ARG A 96 14.30 -4.06 11.88
C ARG A 96 14.86 -2.80 11.24
N THR A 97 15.47 -2.92 10.06
CA THR A 97 16.18 -1.81 9.41
C THR A 97 15.29 -1.00 8.46
N GLY A 98 14.20 -1.60 8.01
CA GLY A 98 13.37 -1.08 6.94
C GLY A 98 13.92 -1.39 5.56
N PHE A 99 13.26 -0.80 4.57
CA PHE A 99 13.69 -0.82 3.20
C PHE A 99 14.60 0.38 2.91
N THR A 100 15.90 0.22 3.10
CA THR A 100 16.89 1.21 2.66
C THR A 100 17.21 1.04 1.17
N PRO A 101 17.10 2.10 0.35
CA PRO A 101 17.54 2.07 -1.03
C PRO A 101 19.04 1.77 -1.13
N ARG A 102 19.47 1.18 -2.24
CA ARG A 102 20.88 0.79 -2.43
C ARG A 102 21.80 1.95 -2.77
N GLY A 103 21.24 3.09 -3.18
CA GLY A 103 21.99 4.30 -3.49
C GLY A 103 21.35 5.54 -2.86
N ASP A 104 22.06 6.65 -2.95
CA ASP A 104 21.63 7.98 -2.50
C ASP A 104 21.27 8.91 -3.68
N GLN A 105 21.60 8.50 -4.91
CA GLN A 105 21.26 9.25 -6.11
C GLN A 105 19.75 9.22 -6.36
N LEU A 106 19.12 10.39 -6.28
CA LEU A 106 17.75 10.62 -6.70
C LEU A 106 17.73 10.81 -8.22
N ILE A 107 17.26 9.80 -8.95
CA ILE A 107 17.17 9.83 -10.41
C ILE A 107 15.89 10.63 -10.76
N PRO A 108 15.89 11.48 -11.80
CA PRO A 108 14.67 12.20 -12.18
C PRO A 108 13.51 11.22 -12.41
N LEU A 109 12.32 11.52 -11.87
CA LEU A 109 11.23 10.52 -11.85
C LEU A 109 10.88 10.06 -13.27
N ALA A 110 10.83 10.97 -14.24
CA ALA A 110 10.57 10.67 -15.64
C ALA A 110 11.57 9.67 -16.25
N GLU A 111 12.82 9.63 -15.78
CA GLU A 111 13.83 8.66 -16.21
C GLU A 111 13.74 7.34 -15.44
N TYR A 112 13.46 7.42 -14.14
CA TYR A 112 13.34 6.25 -13.28
C TYR A 112 12.19 5.35 -13.72
N ILE A 113 11.03 5.93 -14.02
CA ILE A 113 9.78 5.19 -14.32
C ILE A 113 9.76 4.56 -15.71
N VAL A 114 10.71 4.87 -16.61
CA VAL A 114 10.77 4.28 -17.96
C VAL A 114 11.69 3.07 -18.07
N LYS A 115 12.58 2.86 -17.08
CA LYS A 115 13.54 1.74 -17.08
C LYS A 115 13.12 0.57 -16.18
N GLY A 116 11.95 0.65 -15.53
CA GLY A 116 11.48 -0.37 -14.60
C GLY A 116 12.22 -0.38 -13.26
N GLY A 117 12.73 0.79 -12.82
CA GLY A 117 13.35 0.97 -11.51
C GLY A 117 14.88 0.76 -11.49
N GLY A 118 15.63 1.80 -11.15
CA GLY A 118 17.09 1.75 -11.01
C GLY A 118 17.53 1.05 -9.72
N GLN A 119 18.30 -0.04 -9.85
CA GLN A 119 18.78 -0.86 -8.72
C GLN A 119 19.80 -0.17 -7.79
N GLN A 120 20.32 1.00 -8.17
CA GLN A 120 21.28 1.79 -7.39
C GLN A 120 20.81 3.25 -7.31
N SER A 121 19.59 3.45 -6.83
CA SER A 121 19.01 4.79 -6.67
C SER A 121 18.45 4.97 -5.26
N ALA A 122 18.09 6.21 -4.94
CA ALA A 122 17.37 6.57 -3.73
C ALA A 122 15.89 6.19 -3.77
N HIS A 123 15.37 5.71 -4.91
CA HIS A 123 13.97 5.32 -5.06
C HIS A 123 13.70 3.97 -4.41
N LEU A 124 12.57 3.88 -3.72
CA LEU A 124 12.03 2.64 -3.19
C LEU A 124 10.62 2.46 -3.71
N SER A 125 10.50 1.59 -4.70
CA SER A 125 9.22 1.19 -5.27
C SER A 125 8.36 0.41 -4.28
N THR A 126 7.09 0.82 -4.17
CA THR A 126 5.98 0.06 -3.60
C THR A 126 4.79 0.16 -4.55
N SER A 127 3.73 -0.61 -4.34
CA SER A 127 2.51 -0.58 -5.15
C SER A 127 1.27 -0.52 -4.28
N CYS A 128 0.24 0.19 -4.70
CA CYS A 128 -1.08 0.08 -4.07
C CYS A 128 -1.85 -1.19 -4.49
N ASP A 129 -1.31 -1.98 -5.44
CA ASP A 129 -1.89 -3.24 -5.88
C ASP A 129 -1.04 -4.44 -5.41
N GLN A 130 -1.62 -5.27 -4.56
CA GLN A 130 -0.95 -6.48 -4.05
C GLN A 130 -0.58 -7.46 -5.18
N SER A 131 -1.39 -7.56 -6.22
CA SER A 131 -1.13 -8.45 -7.35
C SER A 131 0.13 -8.04 -8.13
N VAL A 132 0.37 -6.72 -8.25
CA VAL A 132 1.61 -6.18 -8.80
C VAL A 132 2.79 -6.55 -7.92
N ALA A 133 2.69 -6.37 -6.60
CA ALA A 133 3.75 -6.78 -5.68
C ALA A 133 4.05 -8.29 -5.75
N LYS A 134 3.04 -9.15 -5.91
CA LYS A 134 3.23 -10.60 -6.14
C LYS A 134 3.97 -10.89 -7.45
N ARG A 135 3.66 -10.16 -8.54
CA ARG A 135 4.38 -10.26 -9.83
C ARG A 135 5.86 -9.97 -9.63
N PHE A 136 6.21 -8.91 -8.91
CA PHE A 136 7.59 -8.56 -8.63
C PHE A 136 8.25 -9.50 -7.61
N ALA A 137 7.58 -9.94 -6.55
CA ALA A 137 8.15 -10.91 -5.61
C ALA A 137 8.53 -12.24 -6.27
N THR A 138 7.82 -12.62 -7.33
CA THR A 138 8.01 -13.89 -8.02
C THR A 138 8.67 -13.74 -9.40
N TYR A 139 9.27 -12.59 -9.67
CA TYR A 139 10.13 -12.39 -10.84
C TYR A 139 11.44 -13.18 -10.65
N GLY A 140 11.96 -13.79 -11.72
CA GLY A 140 13.20 -14.59 -11.68
C GLY A 140 13.00 -16.09 -11.85
N ALA A 141 14.07 -16.86 -11.67
CA ALA A 141 14.12 -18.31 -11.91
C ALA A 141 13.37 -19.11 -10.83
N GLU A 142 13.53 -18.71 -9.56
CA GLU A 142 12.95 -19.40 -8.40
C GLU A 142 11.43 -19.25 -8.30
N LYS A 143 10.85 -18.28 -9.03
CA LYS A 143 9.41 -17.97 -9.03
C LYS A 143 8.81 -17.83 -7.63
N THR A 144 9.62 -17.43 -6.67
CA THR A 144 9.28 -17.38 -5.25
C THR A 144 9.87 -16.12 -4.64
N GLY A 145 9.15 -15.47 -3.74
CA GLY A 145 9.64 -14.33 -2.97
C GLY A 145 8.61 -13.79 -2.00
N TRP A 146 8.89 -12.64 -1.39
CA TRP A 146 8.12 -12.09 -0.28
C TRP A 146 7.31 -10.87 -0.72
N VAL A 147 6.06 -10.81 -0.29
CA VAL A 147 5.22 -9.62 -0.42
C VAL A 147 5.02 -9.01 0.96
N TYR A 148 5.51 -7.79 1.12
CA TYR A 148 5.48 -7.02 2.36
C TYR A 148 4.24 -6.12 2.39
N GLU A 149 3.60 -6.05 3.55
CA GLU A 149 2.47 -5.17 3.84
C GLU A 149 2.96 -3.93 4.58
N ILE A 150 2.73 -2.74 4.00
CA ILE A 150 3.35 -1.48 4.44
C ILE A 150 2.26 -0.43 4.71
N TYR A 151 2.36 0.25 5.85
CA TYR A 151 1.46 1.33 6.30
C TYR A 151 2.23 2.62 6.53
N ALA A 152 2.90 3.13 5.49
CA ALA A 152 3.70 4.35 5.56
C ALA A 152 2.88 5.56 5.06
N PRO A 153 2.96 6.73 5.72
CA PRO A 153 2.39 7.95 5.18
C PRO A 153 3.24 8.51 4.04
N GLY A 154 2.61 9.25 3.12
CA GLY A 154 3.31 9.86 1.99
C GLY A 154 3.69 8.89 0.88
N GLY A 155 4.80 9.24 0.20
CA GLY A 155 5.26 8.61 -1.03
C GLY A 155 4.76 9.37 -2.26
N ILE A 156 5.55 9.32 -3.33
CA ILE A 156 5.19 9.90 -4.63
C ILE A 156 4.22 8.95 -5.31
N ASP A 157 3.00 9.39 -5.59
CA ASP A 157 2.12 8.69 -6.52
C ASP A 157 2.67 8.90 -7.94
N VAL A 158 3.27 7.85 -8.49
CA VAL A 158 3.94 7.90 -9.80
C VAL A 158 2.95 8.23 -10.90
N ASN A 159 1.75 7.67 -10.84
CA ASN A 159 0.73 7.85 -11.87
C ASN A 159 0.17 9.28 -11.84
N ALA A 160 -0.14 9.81 -10.66
CA ALA A 160 -0.57 11.19 -10.50
C ALA A 160 0.52 12.18 -10.94
N THR A 161 1.77 11.93 -10.57
CA THR A 161 2.90 12.79 -10.96
C THR A 161 3.15 12.73 -12.46
N ALA A 162 3.07 11.54 -13.06
CA ALA A 162 3.21 11.37 -14.50
C ALA A 162 2.10 12.08 -15.27
N GLN A 163 0.84 11.95 -14.82
CA GLN A 163 -0.30 12.65 -15.42
C GLN A 163 -0.13 14.16 -15.34
N LEU A 164 0.24 14.71 -14.18
CA LEU A 164 0.38 16.15 -13.98
C LEU A 164 1.50 16.77 -14.86
N ASN A 165 2.57 16.02 -15.10
CA ASN A 165 3.74 16.49 -15.81
C ASN A 165 3.86 15.93 -17.24
N ASN A 166 2.86 15.19 -17.72
CA ASN A 166 2.84 14.52 -19.02
C ASN A 166 4.00 13.53 -19.25
N TYR A 167 4.50 12.88 -18.19
CA TYR A 167 5.51 11.84 -18.32
C TYR A 167 4.92 10.60 -18.99
N GLN A 168 5.70 9.98 -19.87
CA GLN A 168 5.31 8.75 -20.56
C GLN A 168 6.06 7.58 -19.94
N SER A 169 5.35 6.50 -19.59
CA SER A 169 5.97 5.26 -19.12
C SER A 169 5.12 4.05 -19.51
N PRO A 170 5.75 2.94 -19.97
CA PRO A 170 5.07 1.68 -20.19
C PRO A 170 4.76 0.92 -18.88
N TYR A 171 5.12 1.48 -17.73
CA TYR A 171 5.06 0.84 -16.41
C TYR A 171 4.08 1.51 -15.43
N LEU A 172 3.23 2.43 -15.87
CA LEU A 172 2.21 3.07 -14.99
C LEU A 172 1.19 2.05 -14.44
N TRP A 173 1.03 0.90 -15.08
CA TRP A 173 0.24 -0.22 -14.56
C TRP A 173 0.82 -0.81 -13.26
N ASN A 174 2.06 -0.48 -12.89
CA ASN A 174 2.65 -0.88 -11.61
C ASN A 174 1.95 -0.24 -10.42
N LYS A 175 1.13 0.80 -10.62
CA LYS A 175 0.43 1.52 -9.54
C LYS A 175 1.42 1.94 -8.44
N GLU A 176 2.55 2.49 -8.87
CA GLU A 176 3.72 2.69 -8.01
C GLU A 176 3.53 3.87 -7.06
N ILE A 177 3.82 3.62 -5.79
CA ILE A 177 4.12 4.67 -4.81
C ILE A 177 5.62 4.59 -4.51
N ASP A 178 6.36 5.62 -4.91
CA ASP A 178 7.80 5.69 -4.69
C ASP A 178 8.16 6.41 -3.39
N PHE A 179 9.08 5.85 -2.62
CA PHE A 179 9.60 6.45 -1.40
C PHE A 179 11.09 6.81 -1.55
N PRO A 180 11.41 8.07 -1.90
CA PRO A 180 12.79 8.55 -1.87
C PRO A 180 13.40 8.35 -0.48
N GLY A 181 14.53 7.66 -0.38
CA GLY A 181 15.20 7.37 0.90
C GLY A 181 14.61 6.19 1.68
N GLY A 182 13.59 5.54 1.13
CA GLY A 182 13.05 4.29 1.64
C GLY A 182 11.98 4.40 2.72
N VAL A 183 11.73 3.28 3.39
CA VAL A 183 10.67 3.13 4.40
C VAL A 183 11.22 2.41 5.63
N ARG A 184 11.11 3.02 6.81
CA ARG A 184 11.53 2.44 8.09
C ARG A 184 10.74 1.17 8.44
N GLY A 185 11.40 0.27 9.16
CA GLY A 185 10.86 -1.04 9.53
C GLY A 185 9.56 -1.00 10.32
N ASN A 186 9.37 0.01 11.19
CA ASN A 186 8.16 0.16 12.01
C ASN A 186 6.88 0.42 11.18
N TYR A 187 7.00 0.76 9.89
CA TYR A 187 5.87 0.87 8.95
C TYR A 187 5.54 -0.42 8.23
N ILE A 188 6.38 -1.46 8.36
CA ILE A 188 6.18 -2.77 7.75
C ILE A 188 5.44 -3.65 8.76
N LYS A 189 4.24 -4.10 8.43
CA LYS A 189 3.42 -4.94 9.32
C LYS A 189 3.89 -6.39 9.34
N GLY A 190 4.26 -6.90 8.17
CA GLY A 190 4.63 -8.29 7.98
C GLY A 190 4.92 -8.59 6.52
N ALA A 191 5.21 -9.85 6.23
CA ALA A 191 5.45 -10.33 4.89
C ALA A 191 4.95 -11.76 4.71
N CYS A 192 4.35 -12.05 3.57
CA CYS A 192 3.98 -13.41 3.18
C CYS A 192 4.81 -13.86 1.98
N LYS A 193 5.32 -15.09 2.04
CA LYS A 193 6.07 -15.71 0.96
C LYS A 193 5.11 -16.33 -0.04
N TYR A 194 5.31 -16.05 -1.32
CA TYR A 194 4.51 -16.57 -2.42
C TYR A 194 5.38 -17.30 -3.42
N ARG A 195 4.80 -18.32 -4.06
CA ARG A 195 5.34 -19.00 -5.24
C ARG A 195 4.35 -18.86 -6.38
N LEU A 196 4.82 -18.45 -7.56
CA LEU A 196 4.03 -18.48 -8.79
C LEU A 196 3.78 -19.94 -9.18
N THR A 197 2.52 -20.32 -9.31
CA THR A 197 2.10 -21.69 -9.67
C THR A 197 1.59 -21.82 -11.09
N GLY A 198 1.19 -20.71 -11.72
CA GLY A 198 0.67 -20.71 -13.07
C GLY A 198 0.64 -19.33 -13.69
N THR A 199 0.67 -19.30 -15.02
CA THR A 199 0.37 -18.12 -15.82
C THR A 199 -0.56 -18.56 -16.94
N ASP A 200 -1.72 -17.94 -17.03
CA ASP A 200 -2.64 -18.16 -18.14
C ASP A 200 -1.97 -17.67 -19.43
N PRO A 201 -1.85 -18.51 -20.47
CA PRO A 201 -1.13 -18.15 -21.69
C PRO A 201 -1.87 -17.11 -22.56
N VAL A 202 -3.16 -16.88 -22.32
CA VAL A 202 -4.02 -15.96 -23.08
C VAL A 202 -4.15 -14.63 -22.35
N THR A 203 -4.55 -14.66 -21.07
CA THR A 203 -4.83 -13.45 -20.30
C THR A 203 -3.60 -12.92 -19.55
N ASN A 204 -2.53 -13.72 -19.46
CA ASN A 204 -1.36 -13.46 -18.60
C ASN A 204 -1.72 -13.29 -17.11
N GLU A 205 -2.91 -13.76 -16.71
CA GLU A 205 -3.29 -13.88 -15.31
C GLU A 205 -2.36 -14.86 -14.61
N LYS A 206 -2.08 -14.59 -13.34
CA LYS A 206 -1.11 -15.34 -12.56
C LYS A 206 -1.76 -15.93 -11.33
N THR A 207 -1.38 -17.16 -11.00
CA THR A 207 -1.82 -17.83 -9.78
C THR A 207 -0.64 -18.04 -8.85
N TRP A 208 -0.86 -17.86 -7.56
CA TRP A 208 0.18 -17.99 -6.54
C TRP A 208 -0.27 -18.87 -5.39
N GLN A 209 0.68 -19.65 -4.87
CA GLN A 209 0.57 -20.33 -3.59
C GLN A 209 1.25 -19.50 -2.50
N GLN A 210 0.54 -19.22 -1.40
CA GLN A 210 1.15 -18.66 -0.19
C GLN A 210 1.85 -19.77 0.59
N LEU A 211 3.15 -19.59 0.86
CA LEU A 211 4.01 -20.58 1.52
C LEU A 211 4.12 -20.36 3.04
N GLY A 212 3.74 -19.18 3.52
CA GLY A 212 3.82 -18.81 4.94
C GLY A 212 3.97 -17.30 5.12
N CYS A 213 3.74 -16.80 6.33
CA CYS A 213 3.88 -15.39 6.66
C CYS A 213 4.73 -15.19 7.91
N LYS A 214 5.31 -14.00 8.03
CA LYS A 214 6.04 -13.52 9.19
C LYS A 214 5.47 -12.16 9.58
N ASP A 215 5.23 -11.98 10.87
CA ASP A 215 4.77 -10.71 11.43
C ASP A 215 5.95 -9.90 11.98
N ASN A 216 5.88 -8.59 11.83
CA ASN A 216 6.85 -7.68 12.42
C ASN A 216 6.43 -7.30 13.84
N ALA A 217 7.17 -7.78 14.85
CA ALA A 217 6.91 -7.44 16.25
C ALA A 217 7.10 -5.94 16.55
N ASP A 218 7.90 -5.23 15.74
CA ASP A 218 8.17 -3.80 15.87
C ASP A 218 7.20 -2.93 15.04
N PHE A 219 6.15 -3.52 14.46
CA PHE A 219 5.15 -2.76 13.71
C PHE A 219 4.45 -1.74 14.63
N ALA A 220 4.74 -0.46 14.37
CA ALA A 220 4.29 0.66 15.17
C ALA A 220 4.30 1.94 14.32
N PRO A 221 3.46 2.02 13.26
CA PRO A 221 3.54 3.08 12.26
C PRO A 221 3.21 4.48 12.83
N TYR A 222 2.39 4.54 13.89
CA TYR A 222 1.90 5.79 14.47
C TYR A 222 2.15 5.90 15.97
N LYS A 223 3.05 5.09 16.52
CA LYS A 223 3.42 5.21 17.93
C LYS A 223 4.19 6.52 18.10
N THR A 224 3.56 7.48 18.79
CA THR A 224 4.24 8.71 19.21
C THR A 224 5.32 8.35 20.23
N ALA A 225 6.55 8.84 20.03
CA ALA A 225 7.55 8.78 21.09
C ALA A 225 7.00 9.51 22.33
N PRO A 226 7.25 9.04 23.56
CA PRO A 226 6.89 9.79 24.75
C PRO A 226 7.54 11.17 24.66
N THR A 227 6.75 12.23 24.81
CA THR A 227 7.24 13.61 24.76
C THR A 227 8.25 13.81 25.88
N ALA A 228 9.54 13.73 25.56
CA ALA A 228 10.61 14.05 26.51
C ALA A 228 10.71 15.58 26.64
N TYR A 229 9.72 16.22 27.27
CA TYR A 229 9.91 17.54 27.85
C TYR A 229 10.78 17.38 29.10
N LYS A 230 12.10 17.34 28.91
CA LYS A 230 13.00 17.78 29.97
C LYS A 230 13.02 19.31 29.92
N LEU A 231 12.21 19.92 30.77
CA LEU A 231 12.43 21.31 31.18
C LEU A 231 13.83 21.37 31.80
N ALA A 232 14.76 22.03 31.13
CA ALA A 232 15.99 22.46 31.77
C ALA A 232 15.60 23.45 32.87
N SER A 233 15.90 23.09 34.12
CA SER A 233 15.90 24.00 35.26
C SER A 233 17.25 24.72 35.33
#